data_AF-A0A7V7CXL1-F1
#
_entry.id   AF-A0A7V7CXL1-F1
#
_cell.length_a   1.000
_cell.length_b   1.000
_cell.length_c   1.000
_cell.angle_alpha   90.00
_cell.angle_beta   90.00
_cell.angle_gamma   90.00
#
_symmetry.space_group_name_H-M   'P 1'
#
loop_
_entity.id
_entity.type
_entity.pdbx_description
1 polymer ?
#
loop_
_entity_poly.entity_id
_entity_poly.type
_entity_poly.pdbx_seq_one_letter_code
_entity_poly.pdbx_strand_id
1 'polypeptide(L)'
;MNEPVQIQSRDFWVKVVEMLQQNWALLAPESPPGVRVYFINDASGVFDEIAFISADEACKALGRNGFFRFVDDKEAQSILCPPSGPFHRYPHPNGPIYSSGRFWR
;
A
#
# COMPACT_ATOMS: atom_id res chain seq x y z
N MET A 1 -0.57 9.33 19.36
CA MET A 1 0.25 10.26 18.54
C MET A 1 0.50 9.55 17.23
N ASN A 2 0.08 10.13 16.11
CA ASN A 2 0.26 9.51 14.80
C ASN A 2 1.64 9.90 14.27
N GLU A 3 2.59 8.96 14.31
CA GLU A 3 3.96 9.18 13.85
C GLU A 3 3.99 9.40 12.33
N PRO A 4 4.63 10.46 11.82
CA PRO A 4 4.69 10.72 10.38
C PRO A 4 5.53 9.67 9.65
N VAL A 5 5.05 9.22 8.49
CA VAL A 5 5.79 8.30 7.60
C VAL A 5 6.12 9.05 6.31
N GLN A 6 7.42 9.15 6.00
CA GLN A 6 7.89 9.82 4.80
C GLN A 6 7.92 8.83 3.63
N ILE A 7 6.93 8.95 2.74
CA ILE A 7 6.84 8.15 1.51
C ILE A 7 6.93 9.12 0.33
N GLN A 8 7.99 8.99 -0.47
CA GLN A 8 8.23 9.86 -1.62
C GLN A 8 7.51 9.39 -2.89
N SER A 9 7.21 8.09 -2.99
CA SER A 9 6.54 7.53 -4.16
C SER A 9 5.12 8.06 -4.31
N ARG A 10 4.70 8.23 -5.57
CA ARG A 10 3.35 8.62 -5.99
C ARG A 10 2.73 7.60 -6.94
N ASP A 11 3.41 6.48 -7.16
CA ASP A 11 2.95 5.39 -8.03
C ASP A 11 2.07 4.44 -7.24
N PHE A 12 0.80 4.81 -7.11
CA PHE A 12 -0.16 4.09 -6.29
C PHE A 12 -0.53 2.74 -6.92
N TRP A 13 -0.53 1.73 -6.08
CA TRP A 13 -1.24 0.48 -6.30
C TRP A 13 -2.52 0.51 -5.46
N VAL A 14 -3.57 -0.11 -5.97
CA VAL A 14 -4.86 -0.15 -5.29
C VAL A 14 -5.46 -1.54 -5.37
N LYS A 15 -6.12 -1.93 -4.27
CA LYS A 15 -6.96 -3.10 -4.18
C LYS A 15 -8.30 -2.67 -3.59
N VAL A 16 -9.37 -2.90 -4.33
CA VAL A 16 -10.73 -2.75 -3.80
C VAL A 16 -11.05 -4.01 -3.00
N VAL A 17 -11.32 -3.85 -1.71
CA VAL A 17 -11.71 -4.95 -0.83
C VAL A 17 -13.24 -4.94 -0.63
N GLU A 18 -13.74 -5.93 0.11
CA GLU A 18 -15.16 -6.04 0.40
C GLU A 18 -15.70 -4.75 1.04
N MET A 19 -17.00 -4.47 0.83
CA MET A 19 -17.67 -3.24 1.26
C MET A 19 -17.13 -1.94 0.65
N LEU A 20 -16.52 -2.02 -0.54
CA LEU A 20 -16.04 -0.85 -1.31
C LEU A 20 -14.97 -0.04 -0.57
N GLN A 21 -14.20 -0.66 0.32
CA GLN A 21 -13.02 -0.02 0.90
C GLN A 21 -11.83 -0.14 -0.06
N GLN A 22 -10.94 0.85 -0.03
CA GLN A 22 -9.72 0.84 -0.84
C GLN A 22 -8.50 0.66 0.05
N ASN A 23 -7.68 -0.33 -0.31
CA ASN A 23 -6.35 -0.47 0.24
C ASN A 23 -5.36 0.01 -0.80
N TRP A 24 -4.65 1.08 -0.46
CA TRP A 24 -3.61 1.67 -1.28
C TRP A 24 -2.26 1.09 -0.91
N ALA A 25 -1.34 1.02 -1.87
CA ALA A 25 0.04 0.67 -1.60
C ALA A 25 1.01 1.58 -2.35
N LEU A 26 2.11 1.91 -1.68
CA LEU A 26 3.23 2.67 -2.25
C LEU A 26 4.53 1.94 -1.96
N LEU A 27 5.38 1.84 -2.98
CA LEU A 27 6.73 1.30 -2.85
C LEU A 27 7.67 2.45 -2.47
N ALA A 28 8.52 2.22 -1.47
CA ALA A 28 9.61 3.12 -1.12
C ALA A 28 10.95 2.38 -1.17
N PRO A 29 11.99 2.97 -1.77
CA PRO A 29 13.34 2.43 -1.69
C PRO A 29 13.80 2.33 -0.24
N GLU A 30 14.48 1.24 0.12
CA GLU A 30 15.20 1.13 1.39
C GLU A 30 16.71 1.06 1.16
N SER A 31 17.47 1.70 2.04
CA SER A 31 18.93 1.52 2.15
C SER A 31 19.24 0.16 2.79
N PRO A 32 20.27 -0.60 2.34
CA PRO A 32 20.18 -1.49 1.18
C PRO A 32 20.39 -3.00 1.49
N PRO A 33 20.05 -3.90 0.53
CA PRO A 33 19.20 -3.67 -0.64
C PRO A 33 17.79 -4.25 -0.44
N GLY A 34 16.78 -3.40 -0.66
CA GLY A 34 15.38 -3.81 -0.60
C GLY A 34 14.42 -2.69 -0.98
N VAL A 35 13.14 -3.03 -1.00
CA VAL A 35 12.03 -2.10 -1.21
C VAL A 35 10.99 -2.39 -0.14
N ARG A 36 10.44 -1.36 0.49
CA ARG A 36 9.30 -1.49 1.40
C ARG A 36 8.02 -1.11 0.69
N VAL A 37 7.02 -1.97 0.79
CA VAL A 37 5.64 -1.66 0.42
C VAL A 37 4.94 -1.16 1.68
N TYR A 38 4.38 0.04 1.61
CA TYR A 38 3.51 0.59 2.64
C TYR A 38 2.06 0.44 2.22
N PHE A 39 1.21 -0.09 3.10
CA PHE A 39 -0.22 -0.18 2.88
C PHE A 39 -0.96 0.92 3.62
N ILE A 40 -1.82 1.62 2.90
CA ILE A 40 -2.37 2.92 3.28
C ILE A 40 -3.88 2.88 3.11
N ASN A 41 -4.62 3.37 4.09
CA ASN A 41 -6.08 3.55 3.98
C ASN A 41 -6.42 4.90 3.34
N ASP A 42 -7.71 5.14 3.06
CA ASP A 42 -8.16 6.40 2.43
C ASP A 42 -7.88 7.66 3.26
N ALA A 43 -7.66 7.50 4.57
CA ALA A 43 -7.32 8.59 5.49
C ALA A 43 -5.81 8.85 5.62
N SER A 44 -4.99 8.33 4.68
CA SER A 44 -3.52 8.46 4.68
C SER A 44 -2.84 7.78 5.88
N GLY A 45 -3.52 6.85 6.54
CA GLY A 45 -3.00 6.03 7.62
C GLY A 45 -2.29 4.80 7.08
N VAL A 46 -0.99 4.69 7.37
CA VAL A 46 -0.17 3.51 7.09
C VAL A 46 -0.50 2.45 8.12
N PHE A 47 -1.22 1.41 7.70
CA PHE A 47 -1.70 0.37 8.58
C PHE A 47 -0.88 -0.91 8.56
N ASP A 48 -0.05 -1.08 7.53
CA ASP A 48 0.85 -2.22 7.43
C ASP A 48 2.02 -1.92 6.49
N GLU A 49 3.06 -2.74 6.52
CA GLU A 49 4.22 -2.66 5.66
C GLU A 49 4.91 -4.02 5.47
N ILE A 50 5.49 -4.25 4.29
CA ILE A 50 6.26 -5.46 3.98
C ILE A 50 7.55 -5.07 3.24
N ALA A 51 8.68 -5.62 3.65
CA ALA A 51 9.95 -5.47 2.95
C ALA A 51 10.15 -6.60 1.93
N PHE A 52 10.69 -6.24 0.77
CA PHE A 52 11.04 -7.13 -0.34
C PHE A 52 12.48 -6.92 -0.76
N ILE A 53 13.09 -7.93 -1.38
CA ILE A 53 14.48 -7.87 -1.82
C ILE A 53 14.62 -6.98 -3.06
N SER A 54 13.54 -6.84 -3.85
CA SER A 54 13.53 -5.99 -5.04
C SER A 54 12.15 -5.38 -5.33
N ALA A 55 12.14 -4.31 -6.13
CA ALA A 55 10.90 -3.71 -6.65
C ALA A 55 10.11 -4.70 -7.52
N ASP A 56 10.80 -5.51 -8.33
CA ASP A 56 10.16 -6.51 -9.19
C ASP A 56 9.42 -7.57 -8.37
N GLU A 57 10.03 -8.05 -7.28
CA GLU A 57 9.40 -8.97 -6.34
C GLU A 57 8.17 -8.33 -5.67
N ALA A 58 8.30 -7.08 -5.20
CA ALA A 58 7.20 -6.33 -4.60
C ALA A 58 6.01 -6.15 -5.56
N CYS A 59 6.27 -5.73 -6.81
CA CYS A 59 5.25 -5.57 -7.85
C CYS A 59 4.55 -6.89 -8.18
N LYS A 60 5.32 -7.99 -8.32
CA LYS A 60 4.76 -9.33 -8.56
C LYS A 60 3.89 -9.78 -7.39
N ALA A 61 4.34 -9.56 -6.15
CA ALA A 61 3.60 -9.94 -4.96
C ALA A 61 2.31 -9.11 -4.81
N LEU A 62 2.36 -7.80 -5.08
CA LEU A 62 1.17 -6.94 -5.15
C LEU A 62 0.15 -7.46 -6.18
N GLY A 63 0.59 -7.72 -7.41
CA GLY A 63 -0.26 -8.26 -8.47
C GLY A 63 -0.93 -9.58 -8.09
N ARG A 64 -0.17 -10.54 -7.54
CA ARG A 64 -0.71 -11.83 -7.07
C ARG A 64 -1.75 -11.67 -5.97
N ASN A 65 -1.62 -10.63 -5.14
CA ASN A 65 -2.52 -10.34 -4.04
C ASN A 65 -3.68 -9.41 -4.43
N GLY A 66 -3.88 -9.17 -5.73
CA GLY A 66 -5.03 -8.45 -6.29
C GLY A 66 -4.89 -6.93 -6.27
N PHE A 67 -3.67 -6.41 -6.07
CA PHE A 67 -3.38 -5.01 -6.29
C PHE A 67 -3.07 -4.75 -7.76
N PHE A 68 -3.57 -3.65 -8.29
CA PHE A 68 -3.23 -3.17 -9.63
C PHE A 68 -2.69 -1.74 -9.55
N ARG A 69 -1.89 -1.35 -10.54
CA ARG A 69 -1.38 0.02 -10.63
C ARG A 69 -2.52 0.96 -10.97
N PHE A 70 -2.74 1.96 -10.13
CA PHE A 70 -3.82 2.91 -10.29
C PHE A 70 -3.72 3.70 -11.60
N VAL A 71 -2.49 4.05 -12.00
CA VAL A 71 -2.23 4.80 -13.25
C VAL A 71 -2.59 4.02 -14.53
N ASP A 72 -2.66 2.70 -14.46
CA ASP A 72 -2.95 1.84 -15.60
C ASP A 72 -4.46 1.62 -15.82
N ASP A 73 -5.30 1.95 -14.83
CA ASP A 73 -6.74 1.74 -14.86
C ASP A 73 -7.51 3.08 -14.90
N LYS A 74 -8.07 3.40 -16.08
CA LYS A 74 -8.84 4.64 -16.30
C LYS A 74 -10.20 4.64 -15.60
N GLU A 75 -10.81 3.47 -15.42
CA GLU A 75 -12.10 3.36 -14.74
C GLU A 75 -11.91 3.62 -13.25
N ALA A 76 -10.90 2.99 -12.65
CA ALA A 76 -10.49 3.27 -11.28
C ALA A 76 -10.17 4.75 -11.06
N GLN A 77 -9.46 5.39 -11.99
CA GLN A 77 -9.15 6.83 -11.93
C GLN A 77 -10.38 7.75 -11.99
N SER A 78 -11.51 7.27 -12.51
CA SER A 78 -12.75 8.05 -12.59
C SER A 78 -13.59 7.98 -11.30
N ILE A 79 -13.32 7.00 -10.43
CA ILE A 79 -14.16 6.69 -9.26
C ILE A 79 -13.37 6.85 -7.96
N LEU A 80 -12.08 6.50 -7.96
CA LEU A 80 -11.25 6.46 -6.77
C LEU A 80 -10.35 7.69 -6.68
N CYS A 81 -10.11 8.14 -5.45
CA CYS A 81 -9.20 9.23 -5.16
C CYS A 81 -8.04 8.70 -4.29
N PRO A 82 -6.79 8.72 -4.77
CA PRO A 82 -5.66 8.26 -3.98
C PRO A 82 -5.42 9.17 -2.76
N PRO A 83 -4.99 8.61 -1.62
CA PRO A 83 -4.78 9.38 -0.40
C PRO A 83 -3.63 10.38 -0.58
N SER A 84 -3.85 11.61 -0.13
CA SER A 84 -2.81 12.65 -0.12
C SER A 84 -2.03 12.64 1.19
N GLY A 85 -0.70 12.78 1.11
CA GLY A 85 0.13 12.98 2.30
C GLY A 85 -0.23 14.26 3.08
N PRO A 86 0.22 14.39 4.34
CA PRO A 86 1.22 13.56 5.00
C PRO A 86 0.67 12.19 5.45
N PHE A 87 1.47 11.15 5.25
CA PHE A 87 1.15 9.81 5.74
C PHE A 87 1.57 9.67 7.19
N HIS A 88 0.86 8.83 7.93
CA HIS A 88 1.13 8.63 9.35
C HIS A 88 0.86 7.18 9.77
N ARG A 89 1.55 6.71 10.82
CA ARG A 89 1.31 5.39 11.39
C ARG A 89 -0.11 5.29 11.93
N TYR A 90 -0.81 4.25 11.52
CA TYR A 90 -2.18 3.96 11.95
C TYR A 90 -2.29 2.47 12.29
N PRO A 91 -2.08 2.08 13.56
CA PRO A 91 -2.22 0.68 13.95
C PRO A 91 -3.66 0.20 13.68
N HIS A 92 -3.82 -0.80 12.84
CA HIS A 92 -5.13 -1.38 12.59
C HIS A 92 -5.61 -2.18 13.82
N PRO A 93 -6.88 -2.09 14.23
CA PRO A 93 -7.39 -2.80 15.43
C PRO A 93 -7.23 -4.33 15.34
N ASN A 94 -7.21 -4.87 14.12
CA ASN A 94 -7.00 -6.31 13.86
C ASN A 94 -5.52 -6.70 13.70
N GLY A 95 -4.58 -5.80 13.99
CA GLY A 95 -3.16 -6.01 13.75
C GLY A 95 -2.78 -5.94 12.27
N PRO A 96 -1.56 -6.39 11.90
CA PRO A 96 -1.08 -6.35 10.51
C PRO A 96 -1.93 -7.22 9.59
N ILE A 97 -2.48 -6.61 8.54
CA ILE A 97 -3.43 -7.26 7.63
C ILE A 97 -2.73 -8.13 6.60
N TYR A 98 -1.65 -7.64 6.01
CA TYR A 98 -0.89 -8.31 4.96
C TYR A 98 0.39 -8.95 5.49
N SER A 99 1.16 -8.24 6.30
CA SER A 99 2.44 -8.77 6.82
C SER A 99 2.27 -9.94 7.79
N SER A 100 1.06 -10.16 8.33
CA SER A 100 0.71 -11.37 9.08
C SER A 100 0.62 -12.64 8.22
N GLY A 101 0.57 -12.52 6.88
CA GLY A 101 0.39 -13.64 5.95
C GLY A 101 -1.05 -14.16 5.87
N ARG A 102 -1.99 -13.62 6.66
CA ARG A 102 -3.40 -14.06 6.62
C ARG A 102 -4.08 -13.73 5.30
N PHE A 103 -3.81 -12.53 4.78
CA PHE A 103 -4.37 -11.99 3.54
C PHE A 103 -3.31 -11.73 2.47
N TRP A 104 -2.12 -12.33 2.61
CA TRP A 104 -0.99 -12.20 1.70
C TRP A 104 -0.41 -13.58 1.39
N ARG A 105 -0.36 -13.95 0.11
CA ARG A 105 0.15 -15.25 -0.37
C ARG A 105 1.13 -15.10 -1.52
#